data_AF-A0A4Z0D6R6-F1
#
_entry.id   AF-A0A4Z0D6R6-F1
#
_cell.length_a   1.000
_cell.length_b   1.000
_cell.length_c   1.000
_cell.angle_alpha   90.00
_cell.angle_beta   90.00
_cell.angle_gamma   90.00
#
_symmetry.space_group_name_H-M   'P 1'
#
loop_
_entity.id
_entity.type
_entity.pdbx_description
1 polymer ?
#
loop_
_entity_poly.entity_id
_entity_poly.type
_entity_poly.pdbx_seq_one_letter_code
_entity_poly.pdbx_strand_id
1 'polypeptide(L)'
;MKKQRIVYYLILLLLLGVSGYSFYLSKHYHQELKMLTNDYQKLTDKFNIRDKKYQELEEKLMNEKSKNNDLEEKVKKISKDFSEIEQELSNYKKELNDYRSQENLNLENQSIVQTPSSPNVDPISERDAFAATFRTEHGREPSSGEIQMYWLRKQGLAE
;
A
#
# COMPACT_ATOMS: atom_id res chain seq x y z
N MET A 1 -100.04 36.17 33.68
CA MET A 1 -99.07 36.29 32.56
C MET A 1 -97.62 36.58 32.97
N LYS A 2 -97.31 37.41 33.99
CA LYS A 2 -95.90 37.76 34.33
C LYS A 2 -95.03 36.57 34.79
N LYS A 3 -95.57 35.63 35.57
CA LYS A 3 -94.83 34.45 36.08
C LYS A 3 -94.34 33.49 34.98
N GLN A 4 -95.15 33.27 33.94
CA GLN A 4 -94.77 32.40 32.81
C GLN A 4 -93.60 32.96 31.99
N ARG A 5 -93.52 34.29 31.84
CA ARG A 5 -92.40 34.94 31.13
C ARG A 5 -91.07 34.76 31.89
N ILE A 6 -91.08 34.83 33.22
CA ILE A 6 -89.89 34.65 34.05
C ILE A 6 -89.33 33.23 33.91
N VAL A 7 -90.20 32.21 33.93
CA VAL A 7 -89.79 30.81 33.72
C VAL A 7 -89.17 30.60 32.34
N TYR A 8 -89.76 31.20 31.30
CA TYR A 8 -89.20 31.14 29.95
C TYR A 8 -87.79 31.75 29.85
N TYR A 9 -87.56 32.91 30.47
CA TYR A 9 -86.23 33.53 30.48
C TYR A 9 -85.19 32.69 31.23
N LEU A 10 -85.57 32.04 32.34
CA LEU A 10 -84.67 31.13 33.06
C LEU A 10 -84.29 29.91 32.22
N ILE A 11 -85.25 29.31 31.52
CA ILE A 11 -85.00 28.18 30.60
C ILE A 11 -84.09 28.62 29.45
N LEU A 12 -84.35 29.79 28.84
CA LEU A 12 -83.53 30.34 27.77
C LEU A 12 -82.08 30.58 28.23
N LEU A 13 -81.90 31.11 29.43
CA LEU A 13 -80.58 31.42 30.01
C LEU A 13 -79.80 30.14 30.33
N LEU A 14 -80.49 29.08 30.81
CA LEU A 14 -79.90 27.75 30.97
C LEU A 14 -79.48 27.15 29.62
N LEU A 15 -80.34 27.23 28.60
CA LEU A 15 -80.02 26.72 27.25
C LEU A 15 -78.84 27.48 26.61
N LEU A 16 -78.77 28.80 26.78
CA LEU A 16 -77.65 29.62 26.32
C LEU A 16 -76.37 29.32 27.10
N GLY A 17 -76.45 29.09 28.41
CA GLY A 17 -75.32 28.70 29.24
C GLY A 17 -74.73 27.34 28.83
N VAL A 18 -75.59 26.35 28.61
CA VAL A 18 -75.17 24.99 28.20
C VAL A 18 -74.58 25.00 26.78
N SER A 19 -75.19 25.72 25.84
CA SER A 19 -74.67 25.82 24.46
C SER A 19 -73.36 26.61 24.38
N GLY A 20 -73.23 27.70 25.14
CA GLY A 20 -71.99 28.47 25.24
C GLY A 20 -70.84 27.66 25.85
N TYR A 21 -71.11 26.91 26.92
CA TYR A 21 -70.11 26.03 27.55
C TYR A 21 -69.68 24.91 26.59
N SER A 22 -70.62 24.26 25.91
CA SER A 22 -70.34 23.23 24.91
C SER A 22 -69.49 23.75 23.74
N PHE A 23 -69.76 24.97 23.27
CA PHE A 23 -68.98 25.61 22.20
C PHE A 23 -67.55 25.93 22.63
N TYR A 24 -67.38 26.48 23.85
CA TYR A 24 -66.06 26.78 24.40
C TYR A 24 -65.22 25.50 24.54
N LEU A 25 -65.81 24.44 25.11
CA LEU A 25 -65.15 23.16 25.27
C LEU A 25 -64.76 22.56 23.92
N SER A 26 -65.67 22.61 22.93
CA SER A 26 -65.40 22.13 21.57
C SER A 26 -64.22 22.86 20.91
N LYS A 27 -64.15 24.19 21.05
CA LYS A 27 -63.04 24.99 20.51
C LYS A 27 -61.70 24.62 21.16
N HIS A 28 -61.70 24.43 22.48
CA HIS A 28 -60.51 24.03 23.22
C HIS A 28 -59.98 22.66 22.75
N TYR A 29 -60.85 21.65 22.67
CA TYR A 29 -60.46 20.33 22.16
C TYR A 29 -59.99 20.37 20.71
N HIS A 30 -60.62 21.19 19.87
CA HIS A 30 -60.17 21.35 18.49
C HIS A 30 -58.74 21.93 18.40
N GLN A 31 -58.40 22.89 19.27
CA GLN A 31 -57.05 23.44 19.34
C GLN A 31 -56.02 22.40 19.83
N GLU A 32 -56.36 21.64 20.87
CA GLU A 32 -55.51 20.56 21.37
C GLU A 32 -55.25 19.48 20.32
N LEU A 33 -56.30 19.05 19.61
CA LEU A 33 -56.18 18.09 18.51
C LEU A 33 -55.28 18.62 17.38
N LYS A 34 -55.37 19.91 17.07
CA LYS A 34 -54.51 20.54 16.05
C LYS A 34 -53.05 20.59 16.49
N MET A 35 -52.77 20.92 17.75
CA MET A 35 -51.41 20.89 18.31
C MET A 35 -50.85 19.47 18.29
N LEU A 36 -51.64 18.50 18.77
CA LEU A 36 -51.27 17.10 18.80
C LEU A 36 -50.96 16.57 17.39
N THR A 37 -51.82 16.88 16.41
CA THR A 37 -51.60 16.49 15.00
C THR A 37 -50.29 17.05 14.45
N ASN A 38 -49.99 18.32 14.74
CA ASN A 38 -48.75 18.96 14.32
C ASN A 38 -47.52 18.28 14.95
N ASP A 39 -47.59 17.92 16.22
CA ASP A 39 -46.48 17.25 16.90
C ASP A 39 -46.28 15.82 16.42
N TYR A 40 -47.35 15.09 16.11
CA TYR A 40 -47.27 13.80 15.42
C TYR A 40 -46.62 13.92 14.03
N GLN A 41 -46.98 14.95 13.27
CA GLN A 41 -46.37 15.20 11.96
C GLN A 41 -44.86 15.47 12.09
N LYS A 42 -44.45 16.36 13.00
CA LYS A 42 -43.03 16.63 13.26
C LYS A 42 -42.27 15.39 13.70
N LEU A 43 -42.89 14.54 14.54
CA LEU A 43 -42.27 13.30 14.99
C LEU A 43 -42.07 12.33 13.82
N THR A 44 -43.07 12.22 12.96
CA THR A 44 -43.04 11.41 11.73
C THR A 44 -41.93 11.89 10.79
N ASP A 45 -41.83 13.20 10.57
CA ASP A 45 -40.78 13.78 9.72
C ASP A 45 -39.38 13.52 10.30
N LYS A 46 -39.21 13.68 11.62
CA LYS A 46 -37.95 13.35 12.32
C LYS A 46 -37.60 11.87 12.20
N PHE A 47 -38.59 10.99 12.25
CA PHE A 47 -38.39 9.56 12.06
C PHE A 47 -37.92 9.27 10.64
N ASN A 48 -38.62 9.77 9.63
CA ASN A 48 -38.26 9.61 8.22
C ASN A 48 -36.85 10.15 7.90
N ILE A 49 -36.47 11.29 8.48
CA ILE A 49 -35.12 11.85 8.31
C ILE A 49 -34.06 10.92 8.94
N ARG A 50 -34.33 10.35 10.11
CA ARG A 50 -33.40 9.41 10.77
C ARG A 50 -33.28 8.13 9.96
N ASP A 51 -34.37 7.58 9.48
CA ASP A 51 -34.36 6.36 8.66
C ASP A 51 -33.53 6.53 7.39
N LYS A 52 -33.68 7.67 6.69
CA LYS A 52 -32.82 7.99 5.54
C LYS A 52 -31.34 8.04 5.91
N LYS A 53 -31.00 8.67 7.04
CA LYS A 53 -29.61 8.73 7.53
C LYS A 53 -29.07 7.34 7.87
N TYR A 54 -29.89 6.47 8.44
CA TYR A 54 -29.50 5.09 8.73
C TYR A 54 -29.20 4.32 7.44
N GLN A 55 -30.06 4.46 6.41
CA GLN A 55 -29.82 3.84 5.10
C GLN A 55 -28.53 4.35 4.44
N GLU A 56 -28.28 5.67 4.46
CA GLU A 56 -27.03 6.24 3.93
C GLU A 56 -25.78 5.74 4.67
N LEU A 57 -25.87 5.59 5.99
CA LEU A 57 -24.77 5.05 6.81
C LEU A 57 -24.52 3.57 6.51
N GLU A 58 -25.59 2.80 6.34
CA GLU A 58 -25.51 1.38 5.99
C GLU A 58 -24.87 1.17 4.61
N GLU A 59 -25.25 1.98 3.61
CA GLU A 59 -24.63 1.96 2.28
C GLU A 59 -23.14 2.31 2.34
N LYS A 60 -22.78 3.37 3.08
CA LYS A 60 -21.36 3.75 3.28
C LYS A 60 -20.57 2.64 3.95
N LEU A 61 -21.14 1.99 4.96
CA LEU A 61 -20.51 0.86 5.66
C LEU A 61 -20.26 -0.30 4.70
N MET A 62 -21.24 -0.64 3.85
CA MET A 62 -21.11 -1.71 2.87
C MET A 62 -20.03 -1.41 1.82
N ASN A 63 -19.96 -0.18 1.34
CA ASN A 63 -18.93 0.26 0.39
C ASN A 63 -17.53 0.18 1.01
N GLU A 64 -17.35 0.70 2.22
CA GLU A 64 -16.05 0.63 2.92
C GLU A 64 -15.65 -0.81 3.23
N LYS A 65 -16.61 -1.68 3.60
CA LYS A 65 -16.36 -3.11 3.79
C LYS A 65 -15.88 -3.79 2.50
N SER A 66 -16.49 -3.46 1.37
CA SER A 66 -16.05 -3.96 0.06
C SER A 66 -14.61 -3.53 -0.26
N LYS A 67 -14.30 -2.24 -0.11
CA LYS A 67 -12.94 -1.73 -0.33
C LYS A 67 -11.91 -2.41 0.59
N ASN A 68 -12.28 -2.66 1.84
CA ASN A 68 -11.40 -3.31 2.80
C ASN A 68 -11.10 -4.76 2.38
N ASN A 69 -12.10 -5.49 1.87
CA ASN A 69 -11.89 -6.84 1.33
C ASN A 69 -10.93 -6.81 0.13
N ASP A 70 -11.11 -5.88 -0.81
CA ASP A 70 -10.21 -5.73 -1.98
C ASP A 70 -8.77 -5.43 -1.56
N LEU A 71 -8.59 -4.59 -0.53
CA LEU A 71 -7.29 -4.29 0.05
C LEU A 71 -6.68 -5.52 0.73
N GLU A 72 -7.49 -6.29 1.48
CA GLU A 72 -7.03 -7.51 2.12
C GLU A 72 -6.54 -8.56 1.10
N GLU A 73 -7.24 -8.71 -0.03
CA GLU A 73 -6.80 -9.57 -1.14
C GLU A 73 -5.48 -9.09 -1.76
N LYS A 74 -5.34 -7.78 -1.98
CA LYS A 74 -4.09 -7.19 -2.48
C LYS A 74 -2.93 -7.44 -1.53
N VAL A 75 -3.14 -7.28 -0.22
CA VAL A 75 -2.13 -7.56 0.81
C VAL A 75 -1.74 -9.03 0.78
N LYS A 76 -2.70 -9.96 0.72
CA LYS A 76 -2.42 -11.40 0.61
C LYS A 76 -1.56 -11.73 -0.62
N LYS A 77 -1.88 -11.13 -1.78
CA LYS A 77 -1.10 -11.32 -3.00
C LYS A 77 0.33 -10.81 -2.83
N ILE A 78 0.51 -9.58 -2.34
CA ILE A 78 1.84 -8.99 -2.10
C ILE A 78 2.64 -9.84 -1.11
N SER A 79 2.02 -10.35 -0.04
CA SER A 79 2.69 -11.22 0.92
C SER A 79 3.17 -12.54 0.28
N LYS A 80 2.38 -13.11 -0.63
CA LYS A 80 2.80 -14.30 -1.39
C LYS A 80 3.98 -13.99 -2.30
N ASP A 81 3.88 -12.92 -3.09
CA ASP A 81 4.93 -12.49 -4.01
C ASP A 81 6.25 -12.19 -3.24
N PHE A 82 6.17 -11.57 -2.07
CA PHE A 82 7.33 -11.29 -1.22
C PHE A 82 7.99 -12.59 -0.70
N SER A 83 7.20 -13.58 -0.29
CA SER A 83 7.72 -14.88 0.13
C SER A 83 8.42 -15.63 -1.00
N GLU A 84 7.91 -15.53 -2.23
CA GLU A 84 8.54 -16.14 -3.41
C GLU A 84 9.88 -15.46 -3.71
N ILE A 85 9.94 -14.13 -3.68
CA ILE A 85 11.17 -13.36 -3.87
C ILE A 85 12.21 -13.69 -2.79
N GLU A 86 11.83 -13.79 -1.52
CA GLU A 86 12.75 -14.18 -0.45
C GLU A 86 13.36 -15.57 -0.69
N GLN A 87 12.55 -16.52 -1.17
CA GLN A 87 13.02 -17.86 -1.50
C GLN A 87 13.99 -17.84 -2.69
N GLU A 88 13.68 -17.10 -3.75
CA GLU A 88 14.58 -16.93 -4.89
C GLU A 88 15.91 -16.31 -4.48
N LEU A 89 15.89 -15.25 -3.66
CA LEU A 89 17.10 -14.59 -3.16
C LEU A 89 17.95 -15.55 -2.32
N SER A 90 17.31 -16.38 -1.49
CA SER A 90 17.99 -17.43 -0.73
C SER A 90 18.67 -18.45 -1.64
N ASN A 91 17.99 -18.89 -2.71
CA ASN A 91 18.56 -19.80 -3.70
C ASN A 91 19.76 -19.19 -4.43
N TYR A 92 19.63 -17.95 -4.94
CA TYR A 92 20.72 -17.25 -5.61
C TYR A 92 21.94 -17.05 -4.70
N LYS A 93 21.72 -16.73 -3.43
CA LYS A 93 22.79 -16.60 -2.44
C LYS A 93 23.53 -17.91 -2.22
N LYS A 94 22.81 -19.04 -2.22
CA LYS A 94 23.40 -20.37 -2.13
C LYS A 94 24.23 -20.70 -3.37
N GLU A 95 23.67 -20.51 -4.57
CA GLU A 95 24.39 -20.72 -5.83
C GLU A 95 25.67 -19.89 -5.92
N LEU A 96 25.62 -18.62 -5.53
CA LEU A 96 26.78 -17.73 -5.53
C LEU A 96 27.89 -18.20 -4.57
N ASN A 97 27.53 -18.74 -3.41
CA ASN A 97 28.49 -19.36 -2.49
C ASN A 97 29.10 -20.65 -3.07
N ASP A 98 28.30 -21.45 -3.78
CA ASP A 98 28.78 -22.67 -4.41
C ASP A 98 29.80 -22.35 -5.53
N TYR A 99 29.51 -21.36 -6.39
CA TYR A 99 30.44 -20.87 -7.41
C TYR A 99 31.75 -20.34 -6.80
N ARG A 100 31.66 -19.55 -5.71
CA ARG A 100 32.84 -19.02 -5.03
C ARG A 100 33.70 -20.13 -4.42
N SER A 101 33.07 -21.18 -3.89
CA SER A 101 33.77 -22.37 -3.38
C SER A 101 34.52 -23.11 -4.50
N GLN A 102 33.93 -23.22 -5.69
CA GLN A 102 34.56 -23.82 -6.86
C GLN A 102 35.75 -22.99 -7.39
N GLU A 103 35.61 -21.66 -7.43
CA GLU A 103 36.70 -20.75 -7.85
C GLU A 103 37.91 -20.89 -6.92
N ASN A 104 37.71 -20.90 -5.60
CA ASN A 104 38.78 -21.09 -4.62
C ASN A 104 39.51 -22.44 -4.79
N LEU A 105 38.79 -23.53 -5.06
CA LEU A 105 39.39 -24.85 -5.32
C LEU A 105 40.22 -24.87 -6.61
N ASN A 106 39.81 -24.15 -7.65
CA ASN A 106 40.57 -24.08 -8.90
C ASN A 106 41.86 -23.26 -8.76
N LEU A 107 41.84 -22.16 -8.00
CA LEU A 107 43.02 -21.36 -7.68
C LEU A 107 44.04 -22.12 -6.82
N GLU A 108 43.57 -22.92 -5.86
CA GLU A 108 44.41 -23.77 -5.02
C GLU A 108 45.04 -24.91 -5.84
N ASN A 109 44.30 -25.53 -6.75
CA ASN A 109 44.82 -26.57 -7.65
C ASN A 109 45.82 -26.03 -8.70
N GLN A 110 45.66 -24.79 -9.19
CA GLN A 110 46.65 -24.18 -10.08
C GLN A 110 47.97 -23.82 -9.38
N SER A 111 47.95 -23.58 -8.08
CA SER A 111 49.17 -23.27 -7.32
C SER A 111 50.04 -24.51 -7.01
N ILE A 112 49.49 -25.72 -7.15
CA ILE A 112 50.19 -26.99 -6.81
C ILE A 112 50.91 -27.61 -8.03
N VAL A 113 50.63 -27.16 -9.26
CA VAL A 113 51.32 -27.62 -10.47
C VAL A 113 52.48 -26.67 -10.83
N GLN A 114 53.51 -26.63 -9.98
CA GLN A 114 54.84 -26.16 -10.38
C GLN A 114 55.86 -27.28 -10.12
N THR A 115 56.12 -28.09 -11.14
CA THR A 115 57.31 -28.95 -11.23
C THR A 115 58.53 -28.17 -11.75
N PRO A 116 59.76 -28.61 -11.43
CA PRO A 116 60.91 -27.74 -11.26
C PRO A 116 61.78 -27.65 -12.52
N SER A 117 62.10 -26.44 -12.97
CA SER A 117 63.39 -26.03 -13.56
C SER A 117 63.19 -24.79 -14.45
N SER A 118 63.40 -23.60 -13.91
CA SER A 118 63.76 -22.44 -14.72
C SER A 118 64.69 -21.56 -13.88
N PRO A 119 65.79 -21.03 -14.42
CA PRO A 119 66.70 -20.19 -13.67
C PRO A 119 65.91 -19.01 -13.11
N ASN A 120 66.02 -18.80 -11.80
CA ASN A 120 65.34 -17.72 -11.09
C ASN A 120 65.91 -16.36 -11.55
N VAL A 121 65.42 -15.86 -12.68
CA VAL A 121 65.64 -14.51 -13.17
C VAL A 121 64.40 -13.72 -12.78
N ASP A 122 64.59 -12.65 -12.01
CA ASP A 122 63.51 -11.76 -11.61
C ASP A 122 62.80 -11.23 -12.88
N PRO A 123 61.49 -11.52 -13.06
CA PRO A 123 60.76 -11.13 -14.25
C PRO A 123 60.72 -9.61 -14.47
N ILE A 124 60.90 -8.81 -13.41
CA ILE A 124 61.00 -7.36 -13.50
C ILE A 124 62.36 -6.96 -14.11
N SER A 125 63.44 -7.57 -13.64
CA SER A 125 64.79 -7.30 -14.16
C SER A 125 64.92 -7.65 -15.64
N GLU A 126 64.26 -8.72 -16.09
CA GLU A 126 64.30 -9.14 -17.49
C GLU A 126 63.50 -8.19 -18.40
N ARG A 127 62.33 -7.73 -17.93
CA ARG A 127 61.55 -6.70 -18.62
C ARG A 127 62.35 -5.42 -18.79
N ASP A 128 63.09 -5.02 -17.75
CA ASP A 128 63.88 -3.79 -17.78
C ASP A 128 65.10 -3.93 -18.71
N ALA A 129 65.72 -5.12 -18.79
CA ALA A 129 66.79 -5.42 -19.74
C ALA A 129 66.29 -5.39 -21.20
N PHE A 130 65.11 -5.95 -21.48
CA PHE A 130 64.46 -5.83 -22.79
C PHE A 130 64.15 -4.37 -23.14
N ALA A 131 63.60 -3.61 -22.20
CA ALA A 131 63.30 -2.19 -22.43
C ALA A 131 64.57 -1.37 -22.71
N ALA A 132 65.69 -1.68 -22.03
CA ALA A 132 66.97 -1.03 -22.26
C ALA A 132 67.53 -1.31 -23.68
N THR A 133 67.55 -2.59 -24.08
CA THR A 133 68.02 -2.99 -25.42
C THR A 133 67.14 -2.41 -26.53
N PHE A 134 65.82 -2.46 -26.37
CA PHE A 134 64.87 -1.90 -27.32
C PHE A 134 65.05 -0.37 -27.50
N ARG A 135 65.30 0.36 -26.41
CA ARG A 135 65.60 1.81 -26.49
C ARG A 135 66.90 2.08 -27.23
N THR A 136 67.92 1.27 -27.05
CA THR A 136 69.20 1.41 -27.77
C THR A 136 69.02 1.15 -29.27
N GLU A 137 68.20 0.17 -29.65
CA GLU A 137 67.99 -0.19 -31.06
C GLU A 137 67.02 0.74 -31.79
N HIS A 138 65.95 1.17 -31.12
CA HIS A 138 64.84 1.91 -31.75
C HIS A 138 64.70 3.36 -31.31
N GLY A 139 65.51 3.82 -30.34
CA GLY A 139 65.48 5.20 -29.83
C GLY A 139 64.20 5.58 -29.09
N ARG A 140 63.34 4.60 -28.75
CA ARG A 140 62.06 4.81 -28.05
C ARG A 140 61.76 3.67 -27.08
N GLU A 141 60.80 3.88 -26.19
CA GLU A 141 60.32 2.82 -25.31
C GLU A 141 59.49 1.77 -26.07
N PRO A 142 59.55 0.48 -25.66
CA PRO A 142 58.69 -0.54 -26.24
C PRO A 142 57.23 -0.32 -25.84
N SER A 143 56.33 -0.57 -26.77
CA SER A 143 54.89 -0.58 -26.51
C SER A 143 54.45 -1.84 -25.76
N SER A 144 53.26 -1.80 -25.17
CA SER A 144 52.69 -2.97 -24.47
C SER A 144 52.60 -4.21 -25.38
N GLY A 145 52.28 -4.03 -26.67
CA GLY A 145 52.25 -5.13 -27.65
C GLY A 145 53.64 -5.70 -27.95
N GLU A 146 54.68 -4.87 -28.03
CA GLU A 146 56.06 -5.33 -28.26
C GLU A 146 56.62 -6.11 -27.07
N ILE A 147 56.26 -5.68 -25.85
CA ILE A 147 56.58 -6.42 -24.62
C ILE A 147 55.87 -7.79 -24.62
N GLN A 148 54.58 -7.83 -24.96
CA GLN A 148 53.84 -9.10 -25.04
C GLN A 148 54.42 -10.05 -26.09
N MET A 149 54.77 -9.54 -27.28
CA MET A 149 55.38 -10.34 -28.34
C MET A 149 56.77 -10.86 -27.98
N TYR A 150 57.56 -10.09 -27.23
CA TYR A 150 58.84 -10.55 -26.69
C TYR A 150 58.65 -11.76 -25.74
N TRP A 151 57.70 -11.67 -24.80
CA TRP A 151 57.39 -12.77 -23.89
C TRP A 151 56.84 -14.01 -24.62
N LEU A 152 55.97 -13.82 -25.61
CA LEU A 152 55.43 -14.91 -26.42
C LEU A 152 56.53 -15.63 -27.21
N ARG A 153 57.46 -14.89 -27.86
CA ARG A 153 58.61 -15.49 -28.55
C ARG A 153 59.54 -16.25 -27.60
N LYS A 154 59.79 -15.71 -26.41
CA LYS A 154 60.61 -16.38 -25.39
C LYS A 154 59.99 -17.71 -24.93
N GLN A 155 58.66 -17.79 -24.89
CA GLN A 155 57.92 -19.01 -24.55
C GLN A 155 57.74 -19.96 -25.73
N GLY A 156 58.24 -19.62 -26.92
CA GLY A 156 58.05 -20.41 -28.15
C GLY A 156 56.61 -20.42 -28.66
N LEU A 157 55.79 -19.46 -28.21
CA LEU A 157 54.37 -19.32 -28.59
C LEU A 157 54.15 -18.39 -29.79
N ALA A 158 55.23 -17.77 -30.28
CA ALA A 158 55.24 -16.97 -31.49
C ALA A 158 56.59 -17.20 -32.21
N GLU A 159 56.57 -17.27 -33.54
CA GLU A 159 57.75 -17.34 -34.41
C GLU A 159 58.19 -15.94 -34.87
#